data_AF-A0A6N1C8M8-F1
#
_entry.id   AF-A0A6N1C8M8-F1
#
_cell.length_a   1.000
_cell.length_b   1.000
_cell.length_c   1.000
_cell.angle_alpha   90.00
_cell.angle_beta   90.00
_cell.angle_gamma   90.00
#
_symmetry.space_group_name_H-M   'P 1'
#
loop_
_entity.id
_entity.type
_entity.pdbx_description
1 polymer ?
#
loop_
_entity_poly.entity_id
_entity_poly.type
_entity_poly.pdbx_seq_one_letter_code
_entity_poly.pdbx_strand_id
1 'polypeptide(L)'
;MAAMRDIATQAILGSALDQARDYAIEKVGDYYQTKGVRADNADILASGTVFGVETLAGRVMSAVDGAKQYVRHISGKSVENSSGETVILYRVDDADFAPRIASDGSVPVVATKKGDERALFINIGQPERAKEFASVNRGGKATITAVEVDASFRERLRATAIYDKAPDVGLYPSSPLSVDVNKASDQFGLRTPEHFQWLRGAIKPNTVRIIDPKNL
;
A
#
# COMPACT_ATOMS: atom_id res chain seq x y z
N MET A 1 32.21 15.50 -5.20
CA MET A 1 30.73 15.48 -5.23
C MET A 1 30.10 14.13 -4.82
N ALA A 2 30.85 13.03 -4.64
CA ALA A 2 30.29 11.74 -4.22
C ALA A 2 29.91 11.68 -2.72
N ALA A 3 30.70 12.31 -1.84
CA ALA A 3 30.49 12.25 -0.38
C ALA A 3 29.22 12.96 0.13
N MET A 4 28.70 13.97 -0.58
CA MET A 4 27.47 14.68 -0.18
C MET A 4 26.20 13.89 -0.50
N ARG A 5 26.23 12.99 -1.51
CA ARG A 5 25.10 12.12 -1.84
C ARG A 5 24.94 11.00 -0.81
N ASP A 6 26.05 10.49 -0.30
CA ASP A 6 26.08 9.39 0.68
C ASP A 6 25.46 9.80 2.03
N ILE A 7 25.71 11.04 2.46
CA ILE A 7 25.14 11.61 3.71
C ILE A 7 23.62 11.83 3.58
N ALA A 8 23.14 12.28 2.43
CA ALA A 8 21.72 12.48 2.18
C ALA A 8 20.96 11.14 2.10
N THR A 9 21.56 10.12 1.47
CA THR A 9 21.02 8.76 1.42
C THR A 9 20.98 8.12 2.80
N GLN A 10 22.02 8.27 3.63
CA GLN A 10 22.00 7.82 5.03
C GLN A 10 20.98 8.58 5.90
N ALA A 11 20.78 9.89 5.70
CA ALA A 11 19.80 10.67 6.45
C ALA A 11 18.34 10.26 6.11
N ILE A 12 18.06 9.98 4.84
CA ILE A 12 16.73 9.57 4.39
C ILE A 12 16.44 8.10 4.76
N LEU A 13 17.40 7.19 4.58
CA LEU A 13 17.26 5.80 5.04
C LEU A 13 17.17 5.71 6.57
N GLY A 14 17.94 6.54 7.29
CA GLY A 14 17.85 6.69 8.74
C GLY A 14 16.44 7.10 9.15
N SER A 15 15.93 8.21 8.60
CA SER A 15 14.57 8.68 8.93
C SER A 15 13.44 7.72 8.55
N ALA A 16 13.55 6.96 7.44
CA ALA A 16 12.55 5.97 7.06
C ALA A 16 12.61 4.70 7.91
N LEU A 17 13.81 4.24 8.27
CA LEU A 17 14.00 3.14 9.22
C LEU A 17 13.57 3.54 10.62
N ASP A 18 13.87 4.77 11.03
CA ASP A 18 13.42 5.36 12.30
C ASP A 18 11.91 5.51 12.30
N GLN A 19 11.26 5.96 11.22
CA GLN A 19 9.79 6.01 11.14
C GLN A 19 9.14 4.63 11.17
N ALA A 20 9.72 3.63 10.51
CA ALA A 20 9.20 2.26 10.54
C ALA A 20 9.40 1.63 11.93
N ARG A 21 10.54 1.92 12.57
CA ARG A 21 10.85 1.53 13.94
C ARG A 21 9.92 2.21 14.93
N ASP A 22 9.72 3.52 14.81
CA ASP A 22 8.85 4.32 15.66
C ASP A 22 7.40 3.89 15.51
N TYR A 23 6.96 3.59 14.29
CA TYR A 23 5.63 3.02 14.03
C TYR A 23 5.46 1.63 14.68
N ALA A 24 6.47 0.77 14.58
CA ALA A 24 6.44 -0.54 15.23
C ALA A 24 6.45 -0.40 16.76
N ILE A 25 7.25 0.52 17.31
CA ILE A 25 7.31 0.82 18.75
C ILE A 25 5.98 1.39 19.24
N GLU A 26 5.39 2.34 18.52
CA GLU A 26 4.10 2.94 18.85
C GLU A 26 3.01 1.87 18.87
N LYS A 27 2.91 1.04 17.83
CA LYS A 27 1.86 0.01 17.74
C LYS A 27 2.02 -1.09 18.78
N VAL A 28 3.25 -1.46 19.11
CA VAL A 28 3.54 -2.40 20.19
C VAL A 28 3.27 -1.77 21.56
N GLY A 29 3.64 -0.50 21.75
CA GLY A 29 3.39 0.26 22.97
C GLY A 29 1.90 0.46 23.26
N ASP A 30 1.13 0.89 22.25
CA ASP A 30 -0.33 1.01 22.29
C ASP A 30 -0.97 -0.32 22.72
N TYR A 31 -0.50 -1.43 22.14
CA TYR A 31 -1.00 -2.76 22.48
C TYR A 31 -0.76 -3.10 23.96
N TYR A 32 0.44 -2.90 24.49
CA TYR A 32 0.74 -3.20 25.89
C TYR A 32 0.06 -2.24 26.88
N GLN A 33 -0.07 -0.96 26.53
CA GLN A 33 -0.81 0.02 27.35
C GLN A 33 -2.31 -0.33 27.46
N THR A 34 -2.94 -0.78 26.37
CA THR A 34 -4.34 -1.25 26.41
C THR A 34 -4.54 -2.50 27.28
N LYS A 35 -3.46 -3.21 27.61
CA LYS A 35 -3.44 -4.36 28.52
C LYS A 35 -3.00 -3.99 29.94
N GLY A 36 -2.88 -2.70 30.25
CA GLY A 36 -2.49 -2.21 31.58
C GLY A 36 -1.01 -2.42 31.92
N VAL A 37 -0.19 -2.79 30.93
CA VAL A 37 1.25 -2.99 31.09
C VAL A 37 1.95 -1.67 30.81
N ARG A 38 2.54 -1.06 31.84
CA ARG A 38 3.45 0.09 31.70
C ARG A 38 4.83 -0.46 31.36
N ALA A 39 5.16 -0.53 30.08
CA ALA A 39 6.48 -0.89 29.64
C ALA A 39 7.24 0.37 29.23
N ASP A 40 8.43 0.58 29.80
CA ASP A 40 9.33 1.63 29.34
C ASP A 40 9.93 1.18 28.00
N ASN A 41 9.67 1.97 26.95
CA ASN A 41 9.89 1.62 25.53
C ASN A 41 11.33 1.17 25.19
N ALA A 42 12.32 1.49 26.03
CA ALA A 42 13.71 1.13 25.83
C ALA A 42 14.04 -0.33 26.22
N ASP A 43 13.41 -0.88 27.26
CA ASP A 43 13.70 -2.24 27.77
C ASP A 43 13.10 -3.35 26.90
N ILE A 44 11.98 -3.05 26.22
CA ILE A 44 11.36 -3.95 25.23
C ILE A 44 12.32 -4.22 24.06
N LEU A 45 13.16 -3.23 23.71
CA LEU A 45 14.11 -3.31 22.60
C LEU A 45 15.47 -3.86 23.02
N ALA A 46 15.95 -3.55 24.24
CA ALA A 46 17.28 -3.93 24.71
C ALA A 46 17.41 -5.43 25.01
N SER A 47 16.32 -6.09 25.41
CA SER A 47 16.40 -7.49 25.83
C SER A 47 16.37 -8.49 24.67
N GLY A 48 15.94 -8.10 23.46
CA GLY A 48 15.65 -9.07 22.40
C GLY A 48 14.58 -10.10 22.78
N THR A 49 13.96 -9.97 23.96
CA THR A 49 13.00 -10.89 24.55
C THR A 49 11.57 -10.60 24.05
N VAL A 50 11.45 -10.17 22.80
CA VAL A 50 10.17 -10.29 22.08
C VAL A 50 9.96 -11.73 21.57
N PHE A 51 10.97 -12.60 21.73
CA PHE A 51 10.91 -14.02 21.36
C PHE A 51 10.58 -14.97 22.52
N GLY A 52 9.76 -14.54 23.48
CA GLY A 52 9.55 -15.31 24.73
C GLY A 52 8.12 -15.41 25.26
N VAL A 53 7.10 -14.94 24.54
CA VAL A 53 5.70 -15.16 24.95
C VAL A 53 4.96 -15.85 23.82
N GLU A 54 4.73 -17.15 24.04
CA GLU A 54 3.85 -17.99 23.25
C GLU A 54 2.47 -17.33 23.08
N THR A 55 2.08 -17.19 21.82
CA THR A 55 0.69 -17.29 21.33
C THR A 55 -0.39 -16.41 21.98
N LEU A 56 -0.68 -15.28 21.31
CA LEU A 56 -2.05 -15.05 20.83
C LEU A 56 -2.08 -15.16 19.29
N ALA A 57 -2.17 -16.42 18.85
CA ALA A 57 -2.63 -16.94 17.56
C ALA A 57 -2.73 -15.93 16.37
N GLY A 58 -1.66 -15.85 15.57
CA GLY A 58 -1.70 -15.40 14.16
C GLY A 58 -1.54 -13.91 13.89
N ARG A 59 -1.97 -13.02 14.79
CA ARG A 59 -2.12 -11.57 14.48
C ARG A 59 -0.82 -10.78 14.51
N VAL A 60 0.06 -11.05 15.48
CA VAL A 60 1.39 -10.41 15.55
C VAL A 60 2.34 -11.06 14.55
N MET A 61 2.21 -12.37 14.32
CA MET A 61 3.04 -13.09 13.36
C MET A 61 2.84 -12.59 11.93
N SER A 62 1.62 -12.28 11.48
CA SER A 62 1.40 -11.72 10.13
C SER A 62 2.00 -10.32 9.94
N ALA A 63 1.90 -9.45 10.94
CA ALA A 63 2.48 -8.11 10.86
C ALA A 63 4.02 -8.15 10.96
N VAL A 64 4.54 -9.03 11.82
CA VAL A 64 5.99 -9.28 11.97
C VAL A 64 6.57 -10.01 10.76
N ASP A 65 5.84 -10.92 10.13
CA ASP A 65 6.26 -11.60 8.91
C ASP A 65 6.17 -10.65 7.71
N GLY A 66 5.16 -9.79 7.64
CA GLY A 66 5.10 -8.69 6.66
C GLY A 66 6.29 -7.73 6.82
N ALA A 67 6.60 -7.32 8.05
CA ALA A 67 7.77 -6.49 8.36
C ALA A 67 9.10 -7.21 8.13
N LYS A 68 9.22 -8.50 8.47
CA LYS A 68 10.41 -9.32 8.19
C LYS A 68 10.57 -9.60 6.70
N GLN A 69 9.50 -9.78 5.94
CA GLN A 69 9.53 -9.90 4.48
C GLN A 69 9.92 -8.57 3.84
N TYR A 70 9.39 -7.45 4.32
CA TYR A 70 9.81 -6.10 3.94
C TYR A 70 11.31 -5.91 4.20
N VAL A 71 11.78 -6.17 5.42
CA VAL A 71 13.21 -6.06 5.79
C VAL A 71 14.08 -7.07 5.03
N ARG A 72 13.63 -8.29 4.75
CA ARG A 72 14.37 -9.27 3.94
C ARG A 72 14.43 -8.90 2.46
N HIS A 73 13.36 -8.32 1.90
CA HIS A 73 13.38 -7.77 0.54
C HIS A 73 14.29 -6.55 0.43
N ILE A 74 14.41 -5.75 1.49
CA ILE A 74 15.25 -4.53 1.54
C ILE A 74 16.71 -4.82 1.93
N SER A 75 16.97 -5.88 2.70
CA SER A 75 18.33 -6.31 3.06
C SER A 75 18.94 -7.28 2.04
N GLY A 76 18.11 -8.01 1.27
CA GLY A 76 18.56 -9.00 0.28
C GLY A 76 18.70 -8.45 -1.14
N LYS A 77 17.97 -7.38 -1.47
CA LYS A 77 18.27 -6.49 -2.58
C LYS A 77 18.75 -5.20 -1.95
N SER A 78 19.98 -4.80 -2.24
CA SER A 78 20.32 -3.38 -2.23
C SER A 78 19.12 -2.62 -2.78
N VAL A 79 18.49 -1.77 -1.96
CA VAL A 79 17.61 -0.71 -2.46
C VAL A 79 18.55 0.25 -3.19
N GLU A 80 19.02 -0.17 -4.36
CA GLU A 80 19.46 0.74 -5.39
C GLU A 80 18.24 1.59 -5.69
N ASN A 81 18.18 2.76 -5.07
CA ASN A 81 17.37 3.91 -5.46
C ASN A 81 16.21 3.58 -6.42
N SER A 82 15.12 3.01 -5.92
CA SER A 82 13.84 3.00 -6.66
C SER A 82 13.17 4.38 -6.65
N SER A 83 13.93 5.45 -6.39
CA SER A 83 13.55 6.86 -6.55
C SER A 83 13.45 7.27 -8.04
N GLY A 84 12.95 6.37 -8.89
CA GLY A 84 12.87 6.56 -10.34
C GLY A 84 12.29 5.37 -11.11
N GLU A 85 12.17 4.19 -10.49
CA GLU A 85 11.47 3.05 -11.11
C GLU A 85 9.96 3.25 -10.98
N THR A 86 9.27 3.29 -12.12
CA THR A 86 7.82 3.43 -12.19
C THR A 86 7.17 2.14 -12.66
N VAL A 87 5.92 1.94 -12.25
CA VAL A 87 5.06 0.86 -12.72
C VAL A 87 3.71 1.45 -13.13
N ILE A 88 3.06 0.84 -14.12
CA ILE A 88 1.75 1.31 -14.56
C ILE A 88 0.67 0.84 -13.60
N LEU A 89 -0.06 1.79 -13.03
CA LEU A 89 -1.33 1.58 -12.35
C LEU A 89 -2.47 1.72 -13.35
N TYR A 90 -3.41 0.79 -13.29
CA TYR A 90 -4.65 0.77 -14.05
C TYR A 90 -5.84 0.93 -13.11
N ARG A 91 -6.69 1.92 -13.39
CA ARG A 91 -7.96 2.15 -12.72
C ARG A 91 -9.09 1.99 -13.72
N VAL A 92 -10.03 1.10 -13.42
CA VAL A 92 -11.22 0.86 -14.27
C VAL A 92 -12.44 1.55 -13.67
N ASP A 93 -12.84 2.66 -14.28
CA ASP A 93 -14.05 3.39 -13.95
C ASP A 93 -15.19 3.02 -14.90
N ASP A 94 -16.41 3.28 -14.46
CA ASP A 94 -17.60 3.11 -15.29
C ASP A 94 -17.68 4.26 -16.30
N ALA A 95 -18.06 3.98 -17.54
CA ALA A 95 -18.03 4.98 -18.62
C ALA A 95 -18.98 6.16 -18.36
N ASP A 96 -20.04 5.96 -17.57
CA ASP A 96 -21.01 7.00 -17.23
C ASP A 96 -20.52 7.95 -16.12
N PHE A 97 -19.34 7.69 -15.54
CA PHE A 97 -18.78 8.47 -14.43
C PHE A 97 -17.42 9.05 -14.79
N ALA A 98 -17.13 10.23 -14.21
CA ALA A 98 -15.80 10.83 -14.32
C ALA A 98 -14.74 9.88 -13.72
N PRO A 99 -13.56 9.75 -14.36
CA PRO A 99 -12.46 8.96 -13.83
C PRO A 99 -12.07 9.35 -12.41
N ARG A 100 -11.76 8.36 -11.57
CA ARG A 100 -11.28 8.60 -10.19
C ARG A 100 -9.83 9.05 -10.13
N ILE A 101 -9.10 8.92 -11.23
CA ILE A 101 -7.80 9.55 -11.46
C ILE A 101 -8.01 10.43 -12.69
N ALA A 102 -8.00 11.75 -12.47
CA ALA A 102 -8.24 12.73 -13.51
C ALA A 102 -7.04 12.83 -14.47
N SER A 103 -7.24 13.46 -15.62
CA SER A 103 -6.21 13.62 -16.66
C SER A 103 -4.99 14.41 -16.20
N ASP A 104 -5.11 15.21 -15.15
CA ASP A 104 -4.02 15.96 -14.52
C ASP A 104 -3.34 15.18 -13.37
N GLY A 105 -3.68 13.91 -13.19
CA GLY A 105 -3.15 13.05 -12.12
C GLY A 105 -3.81 13.28 -10.76
N SER A 106 -4.75 14.21 -10.64
CA SER A 106 -5.45 14.43 -9.38
C SER A 106 -6.40 13.28 -9.05
N VAL A 107 -6.51 12.98 -7.74
CA VAL A 107 -7.40 11.94 -7.21
C VAL A 107 -8.41 12.61 -6.27
N PRO A 108 -9.63 12.92 -6.75
CA PRO A 108 -10.64 13.60 -5.94
C PRO A 108 -11.10 12.73 -4.77
N VAL A 109 -11.42 13.40 -3.66
CA VAL A 109 -12.12 12.80 -2.53
C VAL A 109 -13.57 12.60 -2.93
N VAL A 110 -14.05 11.36 -2.85
CA VAL A 110 -15.45 11.03 -3.13
C VAL A 110 -16.01 10.33 -1.91
N ALA A 111 -16.95 10.97 -1.23
CA ALA A 111 -17.57 10.39 -0.04
C ALA A 111 -18.67 9.37 -0.41
N THR A 112 -18.87 8.40 0.47
CA THR A 112 -20.06 7.56 0.52
C THR A 112 -21.22 8.33 1.14
N LYS A 113 -22.43 7.80 1.06
CA LYS A 113 -23.61 8.39 1.74
C LYS A 113 -23.44 8.54 3.26
N LYS A 114 -22.50 7.80 3.87
CA LYS A 114 -22.18 7.85 5.30
C LYS A 114 -21.08 8.87 5.65
N GLY A 115 -20.48 9.53 4.67
CA GLY A 115 -19.42 10.52 4.85
C GLY A 115 -18.00 9.98 4.67
N ASP A 116 -17.79 8.66 4.75
CA ASP A 116 -16.47 8.04 4.56
C ASP A 116 -16.00 8.13 3.10
N GLU A 117 -14.70 8.25 2.85
CA GLU A 117 -14.17 8.21 1.48
C GLU A 117 -14.43 6.84 0.84
N ARG A 118 -15.08 6.85 -0.33
CA ARG A 118 -15.45 5.65 -1.07
C ARG A 118 -14.20 4.94 -1.55
N ALA A 119 -14.07 3.67 -1.15
CA ALA A 119 -12.96 2.81 -1.51
C ALA A 119 -12.66 2.83 -3.02
N LEU A 120 -11.36 2.78 -3.35
CA LEU A 120 -10.85 2.82 -4.71
C LEU A 120 -10.09 1.54 -5.01
N PHE A 121 -10.54 0.80 -6.02
CA PHE A 121 -9.87 -0.40 -6.48
C PHE A 121 -8.95 -0.09 -7.64
N ILE A 122 -7.69 -0.48 -7.51
CA ILE A 122 -6.62 -0.24 -8.46
C ILE A 122 -5.93 -1.55 -8.79
N ASN A 123 -5.26 -1.59 -9.94
CA ASN A 123 -4.53 -2.75 -10.38
C ASN A 123 -3.16 -2.33 -10.90
N ILE A 124 -2.07 -2.94 -10.44
CA ILE A 124 -0.72 -2.44 -10.73
C ILE A 124 0.07 -3.47 -11.55
N GLY A 125 0.55 -3.05 -12.72
CA GLY A 125 1.37 -3.88 -13.61
C GLY A 125 0.60 -5.03 -14.29
N GLN A 126 -0.73 -4.99 -14.28
CA GLN A 126 -1.59 -6.10 -14.75
C GLN A 126 -2.66 -5.61 -15.75
N PRO A 127 -2.27 -5.20 -16.98
CA PRO A 127 -3.19 -4.66 -17.99
C PRO A 127 -4.30 -5.63 -18.38
N GLU A 128 -3.98 -6.92 -18.55
CA GLU A 128 -4.95 -7.95 -18.94
C GLU A 128 -6.10 -8.07 -17.95
N ARG A 129 -5.80 -7.96 -16.65
CA ARG A 129 -6.84 -7.99 -15.61
C ARG A 129 -7.71 -6.74 -15.65
N ALA A 130 -7.12 -5.57 -15.93
CA ALA A 130 -7.90 -4.35 -16.12
C ALA A 130 -8.84 -4.46 -17.34
N LYS A 131 -8.35 -5.03 -18.44
CA LYS A 131 -9.12 -5.29 -19.66
C LYS A 131 -10.26 -6.29 -19.45
N GLU A 132 -9.97 -7.41 -18.78
CA GLU A 132 -10.96 -8.41 -18.40
C GLU A 132 -12.05 -7.79 -17.54
N PHE A 133 -11.67 -7.04 -16.49
CA PHE A 133 -12.65 -6.40 -15.60
C PHE A 133 -13.52 -5.38 -16.33
N ALA A 134 -12.94 -4.59 -17.24
CA ALA A 134 -13.67 -3.63 -18.06
C ALA A 134 -14.65 -4.32 -19.03
N SER A 135 -14.24 -5.43 -19.64
CA SER A 135 -15.07 -6.15 -20.61
C SER A 135 -16.16 -6.99 -19.94
N VAL A 136 -15.79 -7.77 -18.92
CA VAL A 136 -16.69 -8.75 -18.27
C VAL A 136 -17.55 -8.07 -17.22
N ASN A 137 -16.95 -7.38 -16.25
CA ASN A 137 -17.69 -6.87 -15.09
C ASN A 137 -18.41 -5.54 -15.37
N ARG A 138 -18.00 -4.81 -16.40
CA ARG A 138 -18.62 -3.54 -16.82
C ARG A 138 -19.32 -3.65 -18.18
N GLY A 139 -19.36 -4.83 -18.79
CA GLY A 139 -20.02 -5.06 -20.09
C GLY A 139 -19.44 -4.19 -21.22
N GLY A 140 -18.15 -3.85 -21.15
CA GLY A 140 -17.49 -2.95 -22.09
C GLY A 140 -17.85 -1.47 -21.94
N LYS A 141 -18.68 -1.09 -20.96
CA LYS A 141 -19.01 0.30 -20.61
C LYS A 141 -18.11 0.79 -19.49
N ALA A 142 -16.82 0.87 -19.79
CA ALA A 142 -15.81 1.28 -18.84
C ALA A 142 -14.78 2.19 -19.50
N THR A 143 -14.11 2.95 -18.65
CA THR A 143 -12.95 3.77 -19.00
C THR A 143 -11.77 3.27 -18.17
N ILE A 144 -10.60 3.08 -18.79
CA ILE A 144 -9.40 2.68 -18.09
C ILE A 144 -8.44 3.87 -18.00
N THR A 145 -8.14 4.31 -16.79
CA THR A 145 -7.04 5.24 -16.57
C THR A 145 -5.75 4.44 -16.31
N ALA A 146 -4.75 4.62 -17.16
CA ALA A 146 -3.40 4.13 -16.96
C ALA A 146 -2.48 5.28 -16.55
N VAL A 147 -1.70 5.12 -15.49
CA VAL A 147 -0.79 6.15 -14.98
C VAL A 147 0.45 5.51 -14.37
N GLU A 148 1.61 6.13 -14.53
CA GLU A 148 2.81 5.70 -13.82
C GLU A 148 2.73 6.08 -12.34
N VAL A 149 3.09 5.13 -11.48
CA VAL A 149 3.28 5.33 -10.06
C VAL A 149 4.65 4.84 -9.63
N ASP A 150 5.19 5.41 -8.56
CA ASP A 150 6.44 4.91 -7.96
C ASP A 150 6.32 3.43 -7.59
N ALA A 151 7.30 2.60 -7.94
CA ALA A 151 7.29 1.18 -7.63
C ALA A 151 7.20 0.90 -6.12
N SER A 152 7.74 1.82 -5.29
CA SER A 152 7.64 1.76 -3.82
C SER A 152 6.20 1.79 -3.31
N PHE A 153 5.26 2.39 -4.05
CA PHE A 153 3.84 2.35 -3.72
C PHE A 153 3.27 0.94 -3.83
N ARG A 154 3.61 0.19 -4.89
CA ARG A 154 3.20 -1.21 -5.04
C ARG A 154 3.76 -2.07 -3.91
N GLU A 155 5.05 -1.91 -3.60
CA GLU A 155 5.69 -2.70 -2.54
C GLU A 155 5.09 -2.38 -1.15
N ARG A 156 4.75 -1.12 -0.89
CA ARG A 156 4.03 -0.73 0.33
C ARG A 156 2.67 -1.41 0.42
N LEU A 157 1.91 -1.46 -0.67
CA LEU A 157 0.61 -2.14 -0.71
C LEU A 157 0.78 -3.64 -0.47
N ARG A 158 1.75 -4.31 -1.13
CA ARG A 158 2.04 -5.73 -0.89
C ARG A 158 2.36 -6.05 0.56
N ALA A 159 3.10 -5.16 1.24
CA ALA A 159 3.52 -5.37 2.63
C ALA A 159 2.41 -5.12 3.66
N THR A 160 1.43 -4.28 3.35
CA THR A 160 0.44 -3.78 4.33
C THR A 160 -1.00 -4.22 4.05
N ALA A 161 -1.27 -4.69 2.84
CA ALA A 161 -2.60 -5.13 2.44
C ALA A 161 -2.98 -6.46 3.09
N ILE A 162 -4.28 -6.59 3.38
CA ILE A 162 -4.87 -7.80 3.94
C ILE A 162 -5.82 -8.39 2.91
N TYR A 163 -5.87 -9.71 2.83
CA TYR A 163 -6.72 -10.41 1.88
C TYR A 163 -8.20 -10.07 2.10
N ASP A 164 -8.89 -9.66 1.03
CA ASP A 164 -10.27 -9.20 1.06
C ASP A 164 -11.29 -10.24 1.53
N LYS A 165 -10.98 -11.54 1.35
CA LYS A 165 -11.82 -12.67 1.79
C LYS A 165 -11.32 -13.35 3.07
N ALA A 166 -10.34 -12.77 3.76
CA ALA A 166 -9.94 -13.27 5.07
C ALA A 166 -11.10 -13.14 6.08
N PRO A 167 -11.32 -14.13 6.95
CA PRO A 167 -12.44 -14.13 7.90
C PRO A 167 -12.38 -12.97 8.92
N ASP A 168 -11.19 -12.42 9.13
CA ASP A 168 -10.91 -11.33 10.07
C ASP A 168 -10.63 -9.98 9.40
N VAL A 169 -10.85 -9.84 8.09
CA VAL A 169 -10.62 -8.60 7.33
C VAL A 169 -11.33 -7.37 7.93
N GLY A 170 -12.49 -7.58 8.56
CA GLY A 170 -13.26 -6.53 9.23
C GLY A 170 -12.59 -5.96 10.49
N LEU A 171 -11.63 -6.68 11.08
CA LEU A 171 -10.85 -6.21 12.24
C LEU A 171 -9.73 -5.25 11.84
N TYR A 172 -9.45 -5.13 10.55
CA TYR A 172 -8.37 -4.31 10.02
C TYR A 172 -8.92 -3.27 9.03
N PRO A 173 -9.82 -2.37 9.44
CA PRO A 173 -10.42 -1.38 8.54
C PRO A 173 -9.40 -0.38 7.99
N SER A 174 -8.27 -0.20 8.66
CA SER A 174 -7.19 0.71 8.28
C SER A 174 -6.18 0.14 7.29
N SER A 175 -6.21 -1.17 6.98
CA SER A 175 -5.28 -1.76 6.01
C SER A 175 -5.78 -1.60 4.57
N PRO A 176 -4.93 -1.57 3.55
CA PRO A 176 -5.39 -1.80 2.18
C PRO A 176 -5.94 -3.22 2.04
N LEU A 177 -6.68 -3.47 0.96
CA LEU A 177 -7.14 -4.82 0.61
C LEU A 177 -6.27 -5.39 -0.50
N SER A 178 -5.84 -6.65 -0.38
CA SER A 178 -5.39 -7.46 -1.51
C SER A 178 -6.61 -8.15 -2.09
N VAL A 179 -6.90 -7.92 -3.35
CA VAL A 179 -8.13 -8.34 -4.02
C VAL A 179 -7.79 -9.38 -5.07
N ASP A 180 -8.65 -10.39 -5.22
CA ASP A 180 -8.52 -11.38 -6.31
C ASP A 180 -7.12 -12.02 -6.43
N VAL A 181 -6.46 -12.30 -5.29
CA VAL A 181 -5.05 -12.77 -5.22
C VAL A 181 -4.70 -13.96 -6.12
N ASN A 182 -5.68 -14.81 -6.46
CA ASN A 182 -5.50 -15.97 -7.34
C ASN A 182 -5.50 -15.61 -8.84
N LYS A 183 -5.98 -14.42 -9.20
CA LYS A 183 -6.07 -13.91 -10.58
C LYS A 183 -5.17 -12.70 -10.81
N ALA A 184 -4.98 -11.89 -9.77
CA ALA A 184 -4.35 -10.59 -9.85
C ALA A 184 -3.62 -10.29 -8.53
N SER A 185 -2.35 -10.69 -8.45
CA SER A 185 -1.53 -10.50 -7.24
C SER A 185 -1.39 -9.05 -6.80
N ASP A 186 -1.59 -8.09 -7.71
CA ASP A 186 -1.36 -6.66 -7.50
C ASP A 186 -2.62 -5.83 -7.72
N GLN A 187 -3.78 -6.45 -7.49
CA GLN A 187 -5.05 -5.76 -7.41
C GLN A 187 -5.33 -5.39 -5.95
N PHE A 188 -5.53 -4.10 -5.69
CA PHE A 188 -5.67 -3.58 -4.33
C PHE A 188 -6.91 -2.70 -4.15
N GLY A 189 -7.45 -2.69 -2.93
CA GLY A 189 -8.51 -1.77 -2.49
C GLY A 189 -7.98 -0.74 -1.50
N LEU A 190 -7.97 0.54 -1.88
CA LEU A 190 -7.68 1.67 -1.00
C LEU A 190 -8.95 2.07 -0.25
N ARG A 191 -8.87 2.30 1.06
CA ARG A 191 -10.04 2.43 1.96
C ARG A 191 -10.01 3.65 2.87
N THR A 192 -8.82 4.17 3.18
CA THR A 192 -8.64 5.26 4.13
C THR A 192 -8.05 6.49 3.43
N PRO A 193 -8.30 7.71 3.93
CA PRO A 193 -7.66 8.92 3.41
C PRO A 193 -6.15 8.81 3.31
N GLU A 194 -5.52 8.09 4.25
CA GLU A 194 -4.08 7.82 4.24
C GLU A 194 -3.65 7.05 2.99
N HIS A 195 -4.36 5.98 2.60
CA HIS A 195 -4.07 5.24 1.37
C HIS A 195 -4.20 6.12 0.13
N PHE A 196 -5.20 7.02 0.12
CA PHE A 196 -5.36 7.99 -0.96
C PHE A 196 -4.20 8.99 -1.00
N GLN A 197 -3.65 9.40 0.14
CA GLN A 197 -2.44 10.24 0.17
C GLN A 197 -1.22 9.49 -0.38
N TRP A 198 -1.05 8.20 -0.07
CA TRP A 198 0.02 7.39 -0.66
C TRP A 198 -0.09 7.34 -2.19
N LEU A 199 -1.30 7.13 -2.71
CA LEU A 199 -1.53 7.13 -4.16
C LEU A 199 -1.23 8.51 -4.78
N ARG A 200 -1.75 9.60 -4.19
CA ARG A 200 -1.53 10.97 -4.67
C ARG A 200 -0.03 11.33 -4.71
N GLY A 201 0.73 10.90 -3.70
CA GLY A 201 2.18 11.10 -3.65
C GLY A 201 2.97 10.26 -4.66
N ALA A 202 2.44 9.11 -5.07
CA ALA A 202 3.12 8.17 -5.97
C ALA A 202 2.86 8.44 -7.46
N ILE A 203 1.72 9.05 -7.81
CA ILE A 203 1.34 9.33 -9.20
C ILE A 203 2.35 10.26 -9.89
N LYS A 204 2.68 9.95 -11.15
CA LYS A 204 3.38 10.85 -12.08
C LYS A 204 2.35 11.55 -12.98
N PRO A 205 1.96 12.81 -12.69
CA PRO A 205 0.82 13.47 -13.34
C PRO A 205 0.89 13.51 -14.87
N ASN A 206 2.08 13.72 -15.42
CA ASN A 206 2.29 13.86 -16.87
C ASN A 206 2.23 12.53 -17.66
N THR A 207 1.91 11.42 -17.00
CA THR A 207 1.88 10.07 -17.60
C THR A 207 0.46 9.51 -17.72
N VAL A 208 -0.54 10.26 -17.27
CA VAL A 208 -1.94 9.81 -17.25
C VAL A 208 -2.44 9.64 -18.67
N ARG A 209 -3.00 8.45 -18.94
CA ARG A 209 -3.67 8.10 -20.19
C ARG A 209 -5.04 7.55 -19.88
N ILE A 210 -6.07 8.18 -20.43
CA ILE A 210 -7.45 7.67 -20.39
C ILE A 210 -7.65 6.86 -21.66
N ILE A 211 -7.93 5.56 -21.50
CA ILE A 211 -7.89 4.56 -22.56
C ILE A 211 -9.25 3.86 -22.63
N ASP A 212 -9.80 3.72 -23.84
CA ASP A 212 -10.93 2.83 -24.09
C ASP A 212 -10.45 1.37 -23.88
N PRO A 213 -11.17 0.54 -23.11
CA PRO A 213 -10.79 -0.86 -22.84
C PRO A 213 -10.40 -1.68 -24.06
N LYS A 214 -10.94 -1.38 -25.25
CA LYS A 214 -10.62 -2.06 -26.51
C LYS A 214 -9.20 -1.78 -27.01
N ASN A 215 -8.63 -0.65 -26.59
CA ASN A 215 -7.34 -0.12 -27.02
C ASN A 215 -6.23 -0.29 -25.95
N LEU A 216 -6.54 -0.96 -24.82
CA LEU A 216 -5.55 -1.38 -23.84
C LEU A 216 -4.79 -2.62 -24.32
#